data_AF-A0A7Y2L606-F1
#
_entry.id   AF-A0A7Y2L606-F1
#
_cell.length_a   1.000
_cell.length_b   1.000
_cell.length_c   1.000
_cell.angle_alpha   90.00
_cell.angle_beta   90.00
_cell.angle_gamma   90.00
#
_symmetry.space_group_name_H-M   'P 1'
#
loop_
_entity.id
_entity.type
_entity.pdbx_description
1 polymer ?
#
loop_
_entity_poly.entity_id
_entity_poly.type
_entity_poly.pdbx_seq_one_letter_code
_entity_poly.pdbx_strand_id
1 'polypeptide(L)'
;MVVIKHYNISEDQLVFGYVYNSSGGHSGPIPMLAKDIPYFIYEYRNAPKLVVTDKEDTIIVEILRGVVQYCADTDFLVFNILHFLLPLQLEVEKPKPFNPIVLQQSLVA
;
A
#
# COMPACT_ATOMS: atom_id res chain seq x y z
N MET A 1 0.98 11.56 -28.04
CA MET A 1 0.59 10.13 -27.97
C MET A 1 0.78 9.71 -26.53
N VAL A 2 -0.29 9.60 -25.74
CA VAL A 2 -0.21 9.12 -24.35
C VAL A 2 -0.13 7.61 -24.42
N VAL A 3 1.05 7.05 -24.18
CA VAL A 3 1.22 5.61 -24.01
C VAL A 3 0.66 5.30 -22.63
N ILE A 4 -0.58 4.81 -22.57
CA ILE A 4 -1.13 4.22 -21.35
C ILE A 4 -0.34 2.91 -21.17
N LYS A 5 0.71 2.95 -20.35
CA LYS A 5 1.30 1.71 -19.84
C LYS A 5 0.22 1.05 -19.00
N HIS A 6 -0.29 -0.09 -19.45
CA HIS A 6 -1.05 -0.97 -18.56
C HIS A 6 -0.10 -1.38 -17.44
N TYR A 7 -0.31 -0.80 -16.28
CA TYR A 7 0.40 -1.14 -15.07
C TYR A 7 -0.42 -2.27 -14.44
N ASN A 8 0.07 -3.50 -14.52
CA ASN A 8 -0.60 -4.68 -13.98
C ASN A 8 0.15 -5.13 -12.72
N ILE A 9 -0.49 -4.99 -11.56
CA ILE A 9 0.13 -5.28 -10.27
C ILE A 9 -0.21 -6.71 -9.87
N SER A 10 0.82 -7.55 -9.71
CA SER A 10 0.64 -8.89 -9.13
C SER A 10 0.48 -8.81 -7.62
N GLU A 11 -0.44 -9.60 -7.05
CA GLU A 11 -0.66 -9.73 -5.61
C GLU A 11 0.61 -10.10 -4.82
N ASP A 12 1.51 -10.85 -5.43
CA ASP A 12 2.77 -11.31 -4.83
C ASP A 12 3.95 -10.38 -5.13
N GLN A 13 3.70 -9.21 -5.75
CA GLN A 13 4.72 -8.20 -5.99
C GLN A 13 5.17 -7.57 -4.67
N LEU A 14 6.49 -7.43 -4.50
CA LEU A 14 7.06 -6.65 -3.41
C LEU A 14 6.82 -5.15 -3.67
N VAL A 15 6.24 -4.48 -2.68
CA VAL A 15 5.94 -3.05 -2.68
C VAL A 15 6.39 -2.40 -1.38
N PHE A 16 6.49 -1.07 -1.36
CA PHE A 16 7.01 -0.32 -0.23
C PHE A 16 5.99 0.73 0.23
N GLY A 17 5.56 0.63 1.49
CA GLY A 17 4.68 1.61 2.12
C GLY A 17 5.45 2.71 2.85
N TYR A 18 4.91 3.92 2.80
CA TYR A 18 5.42 5.10 3.50
C TYR A 18 4.28 5.77 4.27
N VAL A 19 4.51 6.03 5.55
CA VAL A 19 3.55 6.68 6.44
C VAL A 19 4.00 8.13 6.65
N TYR A 20 3.23 9.10 6.15
CA TYR A 20 3.53 10.51 6.29
C TYR A 20 2.89 11.09 7.56
N ASN A 21 3.57 12.03 8.20
CA ASN A 21 3.05 12.84 9.30
C ASN A 21 2.49 14.19 8.81
N SER A 22 1.89 14.97 9.72
CA SER A 22 1.26 16.26 9.37
C SER A 22 2.25 17.33 8.91
N SER A 23 3.55 17.14 9.16
CA SER A 23 4.63 18.04 8.72
C SER A 23 5.20 17.66 7.35
N GLY A 24 4.72 16.58 6.73
CA GLY A 24 5.20 16.08 5.44
C GLY A 24 6.42 15.16 5.52
N GLY A 25 6.95 14.89 6.72
CA GLY A 25 7.97 13.85 6.91
C GLY A 25 7.34 12.46 6.84
N HIS A 26 8.12 11.46 6.43
CA HIS A 26 7.64 10.07 6.31
C HIS A 26 8.53 9.06 7.04
N SER A 27 7.96 7.88 7.31
CA SER A 27 8.70 6.73 7.81
C SER A 27 9.80 6.26 6.84
N GLY A 28 10.69 5.37 7.29
CA GLY A 28 11.43 4.52 6.35
C GLY A 28 10.49 3.64 5.51
N PRO A 29 11.00 3.01 4.43
CA PRO A 29 10.20 2.12 3.60
C PRO A 29 9.75 0.90 4.39
N ILE A 30 8.46 0.56 4.27
CA ILE A 30 7.84 -0.60 4.89
C ILE A 30 7.54 -1.63 3.79
N PRO A 31 8.42 -2.62 3.58
CA PRO A 31 8.23 -3.62 2.54
C PRO A 31 7.07 -4.57 2.88
N MET A 32 6.26 -4.90 1.88
CA MET A 32 5.11 -5.82 1.98
C MET A 32 4.79 -6.44 0.62
N LEU A 33 3.93 -7.46 0.59
CA LEU A 33 3.34 -7.92 -0.67
C LEU A 33 2.18 -7.00 -1.05
N ALA A 34 1.91 -6.86 -2.35
CA ALA A 34 0.83 -6.02 -2.84
C ALA A 34 -0.54 -6.42 -2.26
N LYS A 35 -0.79 -7.72 -2.05
CA LYS A 35 -2.01 -8.20 -1.37
C LYS A 35 -2.17 -7.74 0.08
N ASP A 36 -1.09 -7.28 0.72
CA ASP A 36 -1.13 -6.81 2.11
C ASP A 36 -1.43 -5.31 2.23
N ILE A 37 -1.54 -4.59 1.10
CA ILE A 37 -1.89 -3.16 1.04
C ILE A 37 -3.17 -2.81 1.83
N PRO A 38 -4.29 -3.55 1.76
CA PRO A 38 -5.49 -3.25 2.56
C PRO A 38 -5.22 -3.22 4.05
N TYR A 39 -4.42 -4.17 4.55
CA TYR A 39 -4.09 -4.26 5.97
C TYR A 39 -3.14 -3.15 6.40
N PHE A 40 -2.18 -2.78 5.54
CA PHE A 40 -1.34 -1.61 5.74
C PHE A 40 -2.18 -0.32 5.84
N ILE A 41 -3.12 -0.10 4.90
CA ILE A 41 -4.01 1.06 4.92
C ILE A 41 -4.83 1.07 6.21
N TYR A 42 -5.37 -0.08 6.61
CA TYR A 42 -6.16 -0.18 7.82
C TYR A 42 -5.34 0.09 9.09
N GLU A 43 -4.14 -0.48 9.21
CA GLU A 43 -3.23 -0.28 10.34
C GLU A 43 -2.89 1.19 10.53
N TYR A 44 -2.51 1.87 9.43
CA TYR A 44 -2.09 3.27 9.45
C TYR A 44 -3.19 4.27 9.05
N ARG A 45 -4.47 3.88 9.15
CA ARG A 45 -5.63 4.67 8.68
C ARG A 45 -5.73 6.08 9.28
N ASN A 46 -5.13 6.31 10.44
CA ASN A 46 -5.12 7.61 11.12
C ASN A 46 -4.02 8.55 10.61
N ALA A 47 -3.12 8.09 9.75
CA ALA A 47 -2.11 8.94 9.14
C ALA A 47 -2.73 9.94 8.15
N PRO A 48 -2.19 11.16 8.04
CA PRO A 48 -2.68 12.14 7.08
C PRO A 48 -2.50 11.67 5.63
N LYS A 49 -1.41 10.97 5.33
CA LYS A 49 -1.10 10.45 4.01
C LYS A 49 -0.34 9.13 4.11
N LEU A 50 -0.69 8.19 3.24
CA LEU A 50 0.06 6.97 2.97
C LEU A 50 0.38 6.91 1.48
N VAL A 51 1.55 6.40 1.15
CA VAL A 51 1.97 6.13 -0.24
C VAL A 51 2.50 4.71 -0.29
N VAL A 52 2.11 3.98 -1.33
CA VAL A 52 2.71 2.68 -1.67
C VAL A 52 3.38 2.82 -3.02
N THR A 53 4.64 2.37 -3.13
CA THR A 53 5.41 2.39 -4.37
C THR A 53 5.89 0.99 -4.77
N ASP A 54 6.26 0.83 -6.03
CA ASP A 54 7.10 -0.30 -6.46
C ASP A 54 8.58 -0.08 -6.06
N LYS A 55 9.44 -0.99 -6.52
CA LYS A 55 10.90 -0.93 -6.33
C LYS A 55 11.61 0.19 -7.11
N GLU A 56 10.93 0.81 -8.07
CA GLU A 56 11.44 1.91 -8.91
C GLU A 56 10.91 3.27 -8.41
N ASP A 57 10.35 3.31 -7.19
CA ASP A 57 9.69 4.47 -6.59
C ASP A 57 8.50 5.01 -7.41
N THR A 58 7.90 4.18 -8.25
CA THR A 58 6.64 4.50 -8.95
C THR A 58 5.48 4.34 -7.99
N ILE A 59 4.64 5.38 -7.86
CA ILE A 59 3.46 5.35 -6.99
C ILE A 59 2.46 4.31 -7.52
N ILE A 60 2.15 3.33 -6.68
CA ILE A 60 1.12 2.33 -6.89
C ILE A 60 -0.21 2.83 -6.35
N VAL A 61 -0.24 3.27 -5.09
CA VAL A 61 -1.46 3.76 -4.42
C VAL A 61 -1.11 4.96 -3.56
N GLU A 62 -1.99 5.98 -3.60
CA GLU A 62 -1.98 7.10 -2.66
C GLU A 62 -3.26 7.11 -1.84
N ILE A 63 -3.12 7.27 -0.52
CA ILE A 63 -4.22 7.31 0.43
C ILE A 63 -4.12 8.58 1.25
N LEU A 64 -5.23 9.32 1.37
CA LEU A 64 -5.34 10.48 2.25
C LEU A 64 -6.41 10.22 3.31
N ARG A 65 -6.03 10.31 4.59
CA ARG A 65 -6.92 10.11 5.74
C ARG A 65 -7.78 8.84 5.63
N GLY A 66 -7.14 7.72 5.24
CA GLY A 66 -7.80 6.41 5.09
C GLY A 66 -8.62 6.23 3.81
N VAL A 67 -8.67 7.22 2.91
CA VAL A 67 -9.39 7.15 1.63
C VAL A 67 -8.39 7.05 0.46
N VAL A 68 -8.56 6.04 -0.39
CA VAL A 68 -7.73 5.89 -1.60
C VAL A 68 -8.04 7.03 -2.58
N GLN A 69 -7.04 7.83 -2.91
CA GLN A 69 -7.13 8.94 -3.86
C GLN A 69 -6.67 8.54 -5.26
N TYR A 70 -5.67 7.68 -5.34
CA TYR A 70 -5.07 7.23 -6.58
C TYR A 70 -4.67 5.76 -6.48
N CYS A 71 -4.86 5.02 -7.57
CA CYS A 71 -4.29 3.70 -7.78
C CYS A 71 -3.84 3.60 -9.25
N ALA A 72 -2.64 3.08 -9.49
CA ALA A 72 -2.08 2.92 -10.82
C ALA A 72 -2.81 1.85 -11.67
N ASP A 73 -3.48 0.90 -11.01
CA ASP A 73 -4.21 -0.21 -11.61
C ASP A 73 -5.64 -0.26 -11.04
N THR A 74 -6.64 -0.03 -11.90
CA THR A 74 -8.05 0.00 -11.51
C THR A 74 -8.58 -1.38 -11.12
N ASP A 75 -8.14 -2.43 -11.80
CA ASP A 75 -8.61 -3.79 -11.49
C ASP A 75 -8.05 -4.21 -10.13
N PHE A 76 -6.76 -3.96 -9.91
CA PHE A 76 -6.13 -4.16 -8.61
C PHE A 76 -6.82 -3.34 -7.50
N LEU A 77 -7.17 -2.08 -7.76
CA LEU A 77 -7.93 -1.26 -6.82
C LEU A 77 -9.24 -1.95 -6.40
N VAL A 78 -10.04 -2.39 -7.38
CA VAL A 78 -11.36 -2.96 -7.12
C VAL A 78 -11.26 -4.32 -6.43
N PHE A 79 -10.47 -5.24 -7.00
CA PHE A 79 -10.47 -6.64 -6.59
C PHE A 79 -9.51 -6.94 -5.42
N ASN A 80 -8.45 -6.13 -5.24
CA ASN A 80 -7.42 -6.41 -4.23
C ASN A 80 -7.37 -5.37 -3.12
N ILE A 81 -7.78 -4.13 -3.37
CA ILE A 81 -7.81 -3.10 -2.34
C ILE A 81 -9.20 -2.95 -1.74
N LEU A 82 -10.17 -2.48 -2.52
CA LEU A 82 -11.50 -2.13 -2.02
C LEU A 82 -12.29 -3.34 -1.53
N HIS A 83 -12.16 -4.48 -2.23
CA HIS A 83 -12.81 -5.73 -1.83
C HIS A 83 -12.51 -6.12 -0.38
N PHE A 84 -11.28 -5.89 0.08
CA PHE A 84 -10.83 -6.23 1.43
C PHE A 84 -10.87 -5.03 2.39
N LEU A 85 -10.56 -3.82 1.92
CA LEU A 85 -10.49 -2.63 2.76
C LEU A 85 -11.88 -2.20 3.27
N LEU A 86 -12.93 -2.29 2.45
CA LEU A 86 -14.27 -1.84 2.83
C LEU A 86 -14.87 -2.68 3.98
N PRO A 87 -14.85 -4.03 3.95
CA PRO A 87 -15.30 -4.84 5.08
C PRO A 87 -14.54 -4.54 6.38
N LEU A 88 -13.23 -4.28 6.30
CA LEU A 88 -12.40 -3.90 7.45
C LEU A 88 -12.81 -2.55 8.05
N GLN A 89 -13.05 -1.55 7.20
CA GLN A 89 -13.45 -0.20 7.63
C GLN A 89 -14.88 -0.16 8.19
N LEU A 90 -15.76 -1.07 7.73
CA LEU A 90 -17.13 -1.21 8.23
C LEU A 90 -17.26 -2.14 9.43
N GLU A 91 -16.14 -2.69 9.92
CA GLU A 91 -16.10 -3.65 11.04
C GLU A 91 -16.94 -4.92 10.79
N VAL A 92 -17.16 -5.27 9.52
CA VAL A 92 -17.87 -6.48 9.10
C VAL A 92 -16.96 -7.70 9.20
N GLU A 93 -15.66 -7.50 8.97
CA GLU A 93 -14.63 -8.52 9.15
C GLU A 93 -13.64 -8.14 10.24
N LYS A 94 -13.15 -9.16 10.96
CA LYS A 94 -12.10 -8.96 11.94
C LYS A 94 -10.78 -8.67 11.22
N PRO A 95 -10.08 -7.57 11.56
CA PRO A 95 -8.80 -7.26 10.94
C PRO A 95 -7.76 -8.34 11.27
N LYS A 96 -7.09 -8.81 10.21
CA LYS A 96 -5.84 -9.54 10.32
C LYS A 96 -4.72 -8.53 10.63
N PRO A 97 -3.75 -8.86 11.51
CA PRO A 97 -2.60 -8.00 11.74
C PRO A 97 -1.79 -7.80 10.46
N PHE A 98 -1.39 -6.56 10.21
CA PHE A 98 -0.41 -6.23 9.17
C PHE A 98 0.97 -6.75 9.59
N ASN A 99 1.58 -7.58 8.73
CA ASN A 99 2.89 -8.18 8.97
C ASN A 99 3.85 -7.75 7.85
N PRO A 100 4.63 -6.68 8.05
CA PRO A 100 5.60 -6.25 7.05
C PRO A 100 6.69 -7.30 6.84
N ILE A 101 7.26 -7.32 5.64
CA ILE A 101 8.37 -8.23 5.30
C ILE A 101 9.62 -7.77 6.04
N VAL A 102 10.34 -8.71 6.67
CA VAL A 102 11.68 -8.41 7.20
C VAL A 102 12.69 -8.70 6.10
N LEU A 103 13.20 -7.63 5.46
CA LEU A 103 14.33 -7.76 4.56
C LEU A 103 15.57 -8.05 5.40
N GLN A 104 16.03 -9.30 5.41
CA GLN A 104 17.33 -9.63 5.99
C GLN A 104 18.39 -8.87 5.18
N GLN A 105 19.09 -7.95 5.83
CA GLN A 105 20.33 -7.43 5.29
C GLN A 105 21.28 -8.62 5.20
N SER A 106 21.60 -9.06 3.99
CA SER A 106 22.76 -9.91 3.77
C SER A 106 23.95 -9.16 4.37
N LEU A 107 24.51 -9.72 5.45
CA LEU A 107 25.76 -9.31 6.06
C LEU A 107 26.79 -9.18 4.94
N VAL A 108 27.10 -7.94 4.55
CA VAL A 108 28.26 -7.66 3.72
C VAL A 108 29.45 -7.84 4.66
N ALA A 109 30.13 -8.98 4.49
CA ALA A 109 31.44 -9.25 5.06
C ALA A 109 32.51 -8.33 4.44
#